data_AF-A0A4W4FQ75-F1
#
_entry.id   AF-A0A4W4FQ75-F1
#
_cell.length_a   1.000
_cell.length_b   1.000
_cell.length_c   1.000
_cell.angle_alpha   90.00
_cell.angle_beta   90.00
_cell.angle_gamma   90.00
#
_symmetry.space_group_name_H-M   'P 1'
#
loop_
_entity.id
_entity.type
_entity.pdbx_description
1 polymer ?
#
loop_
_entity_poly.entity_id
_entity_poly.type
_entity_poly.pdbx_seq_one_letter_code
_entity_poly.pdbx_strand_id
1 'polypeptide(L)'
;MASGMLLDETLLFDPILLQELDWSSSTVSFSPPINPSKPGEGLILRPLCLGDLDRGLYKVLSQLTVAGDVTKEQFKAKFEHMKKTGDYYAIVVEDTNLGQIVATATLIIEHKFIHGCAKV
;
A
#
# COMPACT_ATOMS: atom_id res chain seq x y z
N MET A 1 18.45 -6.14 27.82
CA MET A 1 18.51 -5.01 26.88
C MET A 1 17.60 -5.36 25.71
N ALA A 2 16.32 -4.99 25.78
CA ALA A 2 15.39 -5.22 24.69
C ALA A 2 15.77 -4.27 23.54
N SER A 3 16.46 -4.79 22.54
CA SER A 3 16.63 -4.10 21.27
C SER A 3 15.23 -3.96 20.69
N GLY A 4 14.61 -2.79 20.84
CA GLY A 4 13.39 -2.46 20.13
C GLY A 4 13.69 -2.67 18.65
N MET A 5 13.11 -3.71 18.05
CA MET A 5 13.17 -3.89 16.61
C MET A 5 12.47 -2.69 16.00
N LEU A 6 13.25 -1.71 15.54
CA LEU A 6 12.75 -0.64 14.70
C LEU A 6 12.15 -1.33 13.47
N LEU A 7 10.83 -1.21 13.33
CA LEU A 7 10.14 -1.65 12.13
C LEU A 7 10.71 -0.86 10.95
N ASP A 8 10.96 -1.56 9.85
CA ASP A 8 11.48 -0.95 8.64
C ASP A 8 10.33 -0.20 7.95
N GLU A 9 10.34 1.12 8.06
CA GLU A 9 9.31 2.01 7.52
C GLU A 9 9.59 2.41 6.05
N THR A 10 10.50 1.71 5.36
CA THR A 10 10.76 1.96 3.94
C THR A 10 9.47 1.77 3.14
N LEU A 11 9.00 2.85 2.51
CA LEU A 11 7.78 2.88 1.69
C LEU A 11 8.04 2.27 0.31
N LEU A 12 7.03 1.62 -0.27
CA LEU A 12 7.16 0.96 -1.59
C LEU A 12 7.43 1.98 -2.71
N PHE A 13 6.72 3.10 -2.70
CA PHE A 13 6.87 4.21 -3.64
C PHE A 13 6.75 5.55 -2.91
N ASP A 14 6.98 6.66 -3.61
CA ASP A 14 6.92 8.01 -3.02
C ASP A 14 5.48 8.39 -2.63
N PRO A 15 5.19 8.65 -1.34
CA PRO A 15 3.84 8.99 -0.88
C PRO A 15 3.31 10.31 -1.46
N ILE A 16 4.16 11.18 -2.01
CA ILE A 16 3.72 12.43 -2.64
C ILE A 16 2.74 12.17 -3.78
N LEU A 17 2.88 11.04 -4.49
CA LEU A 17 2.00 10.65 -5.58
C LEU A 17 0.54 10.46 -5.14
N LEU A 18 0.28 10.11 -3.88
CA LEU A 18 -1.08 10.03 -3.33
C LEU A 18 -1.62 11.40 -2.93
N GLN A 19 -0.74 12.33 -2.56
CA GLN A 19 -1.11 13.70 -2.14
C GLN A 19 -1.41 14.59 -3.34
N GLU A 20 -0.71 14.37 -4.46
CA GLU A 20 -0.86 15.12 -5.71
C GLU A 20 -1.98 14.59 -6.62
N LEU A 21 -2.72 13.56 -6.19
CA LEU A 21 -3.87 13.06 -6.95
C LEU A 21 -4.90 14.17 -7.14
N ASP A 22 -5.26 14.44 -8.39
CA ASP A 22 -6.37 15.33 -8.73
C ASP A 22 -7.71 14.69 -8.36
N TRP A 23 -8.13 14.92 -7.12
CA TRP A 23 -9.37 14.42 -6.59
C TRP A 23 -10.61 15.22 -7.05
N SER A 24 -10.42 16.35 -7.74
CA SER A 24 -11.52 17.23 -8.16
C SER A 24 -12.42 16.57 -9.22
N SER A 25 -11.87 15.60 -9.96
CA SER A 25 -12.56 14.83 -11.00
C SER A 25 -13.25 13.56 -10.49
N SER A 26 -13.18 13.27 -9.20
CA SER A 26 -13.80 12.08 -8.62
C SER A 26 -15.32 12.09 -8.84
N THR A 27 -15.84 11.01 -9.45
CA THR A 27 -17.28 10.82 -9.67
C THR A 27 -17.98 10.14 -8.50
N VAL A 28 -17.22 9.76 -7.46
CA VAL A 28 -17.73 9.05 -6.29
C VAL A 28 -18.03 10.04 -5.17
N SER A 29 -19.29 10.04 -4.72
CA SER A 29 -19.73 10.82 -3.56
C SER A 29 -19.43 10.11 -2.25
N PHE A 30 -18.75 10.80 -1.34
CA PHE A 30 -18.48 10.33 0.02
C PHE A 30 -19.28 11.15 1.04
N SER A 31 -19.85 10.47 2.04
CA SER A 31 -20.58 11.09 3.15
C SER A 31 -20.20 10.40 4.47
N PRO A 32 -19.39 11.03 5.35
CA PRO A 32 -18.82 12.37 5.22
C PRO A 32 -17.80 12.49 4.07
N PRO A 33 -17.49 13.70 3.59
CA PRO A 33 -16.47 13.90 2.57
C PRO A 33 -15.09 13.43 3.04
N ILE A 34 -14.45 12.57 2.25
CA ILE A 34 -13.08 12.09 2.46
C ILE A 34 -12.25 12.25 1.19
N ASN A 35 -10.93 12.23 1.33
CA ASN A 35 -9.98 12.27 0.22
C ASN A 35 -8.65 11.59 0.63
N PRO A 36 -7.70 11.37 -0.29
CA PRO A 36 -6.44 10.70 0.04
C PRO A 36 -5.66 11.31 1.22
N SER A 37 -5.71 12.64 1.40
CA SER A 37 -5.04 13.32 2.52
C SER A 37 -5.85 13.30 3.83
N LYS A 38 -7.16 13.01 3.75
CA LYS A 38 -8.09 12.92 4.89
C LYS A 38 -9.02 11.71 4.67
N PRO A 39 -8.51 10.48 4.79
CA PRO A 39 -9.28 9.27 4.48
C PRO A 39 -10.33 8.94 5.55
N GLY A 40 -10.21 9.53 6.74
CA GLY A 40 -11.08 9.33 7.88
C GLY A 40 -10.34 9.68 9.17
N GLU A 41 -11.08 9.86 10.27
CA GLU A 41 -10.46 10.08 11.58
C GLU A 41 -9.72 8.81 12.03
N GLY A 42 -8.48 8.97 12.50
CA GLY A 42 -7.64 7.85 12.92
C GLY A 42 -7.16 6.92 11.79
N LEU A 43 -7.36 7.33 10.53
CA LEU A 43 -6.93 6.55 9.36
C LEU A 43 -5.85 7.30 8.59
N ILE A 44 -4.89 6.54 8.04
CA ILE A 44 -3.92 7.04 7.08
C ILE A 44 -3.91 6.19 5.80
N LEU A 45 -3.90 6.84 4.65
CA LEU A 45 -3.72 6.22 3.34
C LEU A 45 -2.26 6.42 2.92
N ARG A 46 -1.53 5.34 2.69
CA ARG A 46 -0.09 5.42 2.38
C ARG A 46 0.38 4.25 1.52
N PRO A 47 1.58 4.35 0.91
CA PRO A 47 2.24 3.20 0.32
C PRO A 47 2.45 2.10 1.37
N LEU A 48 2.42 0.85 0.91
CA LEU A 48 2.86 -0.30 1.70
C LEU A 48 4.31 -0.09 2.19
N CYS A 49 4.63 -0.50 3.41
CA CYS A 49 5.98 -0.53 3.95
C CYS A 49 6.37 -1.93 4.43
N LEU A 50 7.67 -2.15 4.71
CA LEU A 50 8.15 -3.45 5.19
C LEU A 50 7.57 -3.84 6.56
N GLY A 51 7.33 -2.85 7.43
CA GLY A 51 6.68 -3.05 8.74
C GLY A 51 5.24 -3.56 8.67
N ASP A 52 4.56 -3.46 7.52
CA ASP A 52 3.15 -3.84 7.39
C ASP A 52 2.87 -5.33 7.48
N LEU A 53 3.91 -6.16 7.31
CA LEU A 53 3.82 -7.58 7.61
C LEU A 53 3.42 -7.81 9.07
N ASP A 54 4.02 -7.05 10.00
CA ASP A 54 3.73 -7.13 11.44
C ASP A 54 2.45 -6.35 11.82
N ARG A 55 1.95 -5.46 10.94
CA ARG A 55 0.69 -4.71 11.13
C ARG A 55 -0.55 -5.41 10.55
N GLY A 56 -0.42 -6.68 10.18
CA GLY A 56 -1.58 -7.51 9.79
C GLY A 56 -1.99 -7.42 8.33
N LEU A 57 -1.09 -7.02 7.41
CA LEU A 57 -1.37 -7.02 5.96
C LEU A 57 -1.97 -8.34 5.47
N TYR A 58 -1.35 -9.48 5.83
CA TYR A 58 -1.80 -10.80 5.39
C TYR A 58 -3.14 -11.22 5.98
N LYS A 59 -3.52 -10.67 7.15
CA LYS A 59 -4.85 -10.87 7.73
C LYS A 59 -5.92 -10.18 6.88
N VAL A 60 -5.63 -9.01 6.32
CA VAL A 60 -6.53 -8.32 5.38
C VAL A 60 -6.62 -9.08 4.06
N LEU A 61 -5.48 -9.45 3.46
CA LEU A 61 -5.45 -10.21 2.19
C LEU A 61 -6.17 -11.55 2.29
N SER A 62 -6.10 -12.21 3.45
CA SER A 62 -6.76 -13.49 3.70
C SER A 62 -8.30 -13.42 3.67
N GLN A 63 -8.89 -12.23 3.75
CA GLN A 63 -10.34 -12.04 3.59
C GLN A 63 -10.79 -12.12 2.13
N LEU A 64 -9.86 -11.90 1.18
CA LEU A 64 -10.14 -11.97 -0.26
C LEU A 64 -9.84 -13.35 -0.84
N THR A 65 -8.71 -13.96 -0.44
CA THR A 65 -8.24 -15.25 -0.98
C THR A 65 -7.26 -15.92 0.00
N VAL A 66 -6.78 -17.12 -0.33
CA VAL A 66 -5.70 -17.79 0.41
C VAL A 66 -4.41 -16.97 0.27
N ALA A 67 -4.01 -16.26 1.33
CA ALA A 67 -2.79 -15.44 1.33
C ALA A 67 -1.52 -16.23 1.71
N GLY A 68 -1.68 -17.42 2.31
CA GLY A 68 -0.60 -18.34 2.69
C GLY A 68 0.22 -17.89 3.89
N ASP A 69 1.08 -18.78 4.39
CA ASP A 69 2.07 -18.49 5.43
C ASP A 69 3.35 -17.95 4.79
N VAL A 70 3.65 -16.67 5.01
CA VAL A 70 4.78 -15.97 4.39
C VAL A 70 5.80 -15.55 5.45
N THR A 71 7.07 -15.88 5.23
CA THR A 71 8.15 -15.45 6.14
C THR A 71 8.53 -13.99 5.90
N LYS A 72 9.19 -13.36 6.89
CA LYS A 72 9.66 -11.97 6.76
C LYS A 72 10.60 -11.78 5.58
N GLU A 73 11.44 -12.77 5.31
CA GLU A 73 12.42 -12.77 4.23
C GLU A 73 11.74 -12.88 2.86
N GLN A 74 10.73 -13.74 2.73
CA GLN A 74 9.95 -13.87 1.51
C GLN A 74 9.19 -12.58 1.19
N PHE A 75 8.55 -11.98 2.20
CA PHE A 75 7.86 -10.70 2.06
C PHE A 75 8.83 -9.60 1.65
N LYS A 76 9.96 -9.45 2.37
CA LYS A 76 10.98 -8.45 2.05
C LYS A 76 11.55 -8.62 0.64
N ALA A 77 11.89 -9.84 0.23
CA ALA A 77 12.40 -10.09 -1.11
C ALA A 77 11.39 -9.70 -2.20
N LYS A 78 10.09 -9.96 -1.97
CA LYS A 78 9.02 -9.56 -2.90
C LYS A 78 8.83 -8.05 -2.92
N PHE A 79 8.83 -7.41 -1.76
CA PHE A 79 8.73 -5.97 -1.61
C PHE A 79 9.85 -5.24 -2.34
N GLU A 80 11.10 -5.64 -2.13
CA GLU A 80 12.27 -5.02 -2.78
C GLU A 80 12.23 -5.17 -4.30
N HIS A 81 11.76 -6.32 -4.79
CA HIS A 81 11.55 -6.53 -6.22
C HIS A 81 10.52 -5.54 -6.78
N MET A 82 9.35 -5.42 -6.14
CA MET A 82 8.28 -4.49 -6.56
C MET A 82 8.74 -3.03 -6.49
N LYS A 83 9.46 -2.66 -5.43
CA LYS A 83 10.05 -1.32 -5.27
C LYS A 83 11.02 -1.00 -6.40
N LYS A 84 11.89 -1.96 -6.74
CA LYS A 84 12.94 -1.78 -7.76
C LYS A 84 12.37 -1.64 -9.17
N THR A 85 11.26 -2.30 -9.50
CA THR A 85 10.65 -2.14 -10.83
C THR A 85 10.02 -0.76 -11.01
N GLY A 86 9.47 -0.17 -9.95
CA GLY A 86 8.81 1.15 -10.00
C GLY A 86 7.42 1.12 -10.65
N ASP A 87 6.89 -0.06 -10.92
CA ASP A 87 5.60 -0.26 -11.60
C ASP A 87 4.48 -0.74 -10.67
N TYR A 88 4.78 -0.95 -9.39
CA TYR A 88 3.83 -1.44 -8.38
C TYR A 88 3.49 -0.35 -7.36
N TYR A 89 2.18 -0.11 -7.22
CA TYR A 89 1.61 0.84 -6.27
C TYR A 89 0.67 0.09 -5.33
N ALA A 90 1.24 -0.69 -4.41
CA ALA A 90 0.50 -1.27 -3.30
C ALA A 90 0.23 -0.19 -2.25
N ILE A 91 -1.05 0.09 -2.02
CA ILE A 91 -1.55 1.15 -1.14
C ILE A 91 -2.31 0.48 -0.01
N VAL A 92 -2.08 0.96 1.22
CA VAL A 92 -2.76 0.47 2.41
C VAL A 92 -3.50 1.62 3.11
N VAL A 93 -4.58 1.27 3.80
CA VAL A 93 -5.17 2.10 4.84
C VAL A 93 -4.80 1.48 6.19
N GLU A 94 -4.17 2.27 7.04
CA GLU A 94 -3.86 1.90 8.41
C GLU A 94 -4.78 2.64 9.38
N ASP A 95 -5.31 1.91 10.35
CA ASP A 95 -5.93 2.49 11.54
C ASP A 95 -4.84 2.76 12.58
N THR A 96 -4.56 4.04 12.84
CA THR A 96 -3.49 4.48 13.72
C THR A 96 -3.81 4.27 15.21
N ASN A 97 -5.08 4.07 15.56
CA ASN A 97 -5.45 3.74 16.94
C ASN A 97 -5.11 2.27 17.25
N LEU A 98 -5.24 1.39 16.25
CA LEU A 98 -4.96 -0.04 16.37
C LEU A 98 -3.53 -0.40 15.96
N GLY A 99 -2.87 0.44 15.15
CA GLY A 99 -1.60 0.11 14.50
C GLY A 99 -1.73 -1.06 13.53
N GLN A 100 -2.88 -1.18 12.85
CA GLN A 100 -3.19 -2.30 11.96
C GLN A 100 -3.60 -1.82 10.57
N ILE A 101 -3.23 -2.60 9.56
CA ILE A 101 -3.75 -2.45 8.21
C ILE A 101 -5.21 -2.91 8.21
N VAL A 102 -6.09 -2.06 7.68
CA VAL A 102 -7.53 -2.29 7.61
C VAL A 102 -8.05 -2.38 6.18
N ALA A 103 -7.30 -1.88 5.20
CA ALA A 103 -7.60 -2.07 3.77
C ALA A 103 -6.31 -2.06 2.94
N THR A 104 -6.35 -2.67 1.76
CA THR A 104 -5.25 -2.63 0.79
C THR A 104 -5.79 -2.72 -0.64
N ALA A 105 -5.11 -2.06 -1.56
CA ALA A 105 -5.33 -2.17 -3.00
C ALA A 105 -3.99 -2.06 -3.74
N THR A 106 -3.90 -2.61 -4.96
CA THR A 106 -2.69 -2.56 -5.77
C THR A 106 -3.00 -2.10 -7.17
N LEU A 107 -2.35 -1.02 -7.60
CA LEU A 107 -2.26 -0.63 -9.01
C LEU A 107 -0.92 -1.13 -9.57
N ILE A 108 -0.94 -1.69 -10.78
CA ILE A 108 0.24 -2.21 -11.47
C ILE A 108 0.26 -1.59 -12.87
N ILE A 109 1.42 -1.09 -13.28
CA ILE A 109 1.66 -0.62 -14.65
C ILE A 109 2.26 -1.79 -15.46
N GLU A 110 1.59 -2.16 -16.55
CA GLU A 110 2.06 -3.18 -17.48
C GLU A 110 2.67 -2.52 -18.73
N HIS A 111 3.91 -2.88 -19.06
CA HIS A 111 4.59 -2.38 -20.25
C HIS A 111 4.37 -3.34 -21.42
N LYS A 112 3.97 -2.81 -22.57
CA LYS A 112 3.64 -3.59 -23.77
C LYS A 112 4.41 -3.08 -24.98
N PHE A 113 4.91 -3.99 -25.82
CA PHE A 113 5.54 -3.60 -27.09
C PHE A 113 4.53 -3.16 -28.16
N ILE A 114 3.29 -3.63 -28.05
CA ILE A 114 2.20 -3.24 -28.95
C ILE A 114 1.84 -1.76 -28.75
N HIS A 115 1.23 -1.15 -29.77
CA HIS A 115 0.85 0.26 -29.78
C HIS A 115 2.01 1.24 -29.50
N GLY A 116 3.23 0.89 -29.93
CA GLY A 116 4.39 1.79 -29.88
C GLY A 116 5.05 1.85 -28.51
N CYS A 117 5.30 0.70 -27.89
CA CYS A 117 5.89 0.61 -26.54
C CYS A 117 5.02 1.29 -25.46
N ALA A 118 3.70 1.12 -25.54
CA ALA A 118 2.74 1.72 -24.62
C ALA A 118 2.83 1.11 -23.20
N LYS A 119 2.33 1.85 -22.22
CA LYS A 119 2.13 1.41 -20.83
C LYS A 119 0.63 1.45 -20.52
N VAL A 120 0.11 0.45 -19.82
CA VAL A 120 -1.29 0.35 -19.41
C VAL A 120 -1.44 0.06 -17.92
#